data_AF-A0A699U9L0-F1
#
_entry.id   AF-A0A699U9L0-F1
#
_cell.length_a   1.000
_cell.length_b   1.000
_cell.length_c   1.000
_cell.angle_alpha   90.00
_cell.angle_beta   90.00
_cell.angle_gamma   90.00
#
_symmetry.space_group_name_H-M   'P 1'
#
loop_
_entity.id
_entity.type
_entity.pdbx_description
1 polymer ?
#
loop_
_entity_poly.entity_id
_entity_poly.type
_entity_poly.pdbx_seq_one_letter_code
_entity_poly.pdbx_strand_id
1 'polypeptide(L)' 'MEDEFYNLSVKGNDLKTYVRRFQELAVLCPNIVPNNEKLMEVFISGLPRSIEGNVTALKPQTLEEAINIAQR' A
#
# COMPACT_ATOMS: atom_id res chain seq x y z
N MET A 1 -6.49 -1.44 15.14
CA MET A 1 -6.18 -0.48 14.06
C MET A 1 -4.72 -0.61 13.65
N GLU A 2 -3.75 -0.49 14.56
CA GLU A 2 -2.33 -0.74 14.24
C GLU A 2 -2.08 -2.19 13.81
N ASP A 3 -2.60 -3.18 14.56
CA ASP A 3 -2.53 -4.60 14.17
C ASP A 3 -3.17 -4.87 12.80
N GLU A 4 -4.23 -4.14 12.47
CA GLU A 4 -4.90 -4.27 11.17
C GLU A 4 -4.02 -3.74 10.04
N PHE A 5 -3.28 -2.66 10.30
CA PHE A 5 -2.31 -2.08 9.36
C PHE A 5 -1.18 -3.07 9.04
N TYR A 6 -0.61 -3.70 10.07
CA TYR A 6 0.48 -4.67 9.89
C TYR A 6 0.05 -5.97 9.20
N ASN A 7 -1.23 -6.35 9.34
CA ASN A 7 -1.78 -7.54 8.71
C ASN A 7 -2.50 -7.24 7.38
N LEU A 8 -2.51 -5.98 6.94
CA LEU A 8 -3.19 -5.57 5.73
C LEU A 8 -2.42 -6.10 4.51
N SER A 9 -3.09 -6.93 3.72
CA SER A 9 -2.57 -7.44 2.47
C SER A 9 -3.68 -7.51 1.44
N VAL A 10 -3.35 -7.46 0.16
CA VAL A 10 -4.31 -7.79 -0.91
C VAL A 10 -4.80 -9.23 -0.69
N LYS A 11 -6.12 -9.43 -0.82
CA LYS A 11 -6.76 -10.75 -0.77
C LYS A 11 -7.32 -11.08 -2.14
N GLY A 12 -6.92 -12.23 -2.70
CA GLY A 12 -7.26 -12.60 -4.08
C GLY A 12 -6.83 -11.52 -5.07
N ASN A 13 -7.77 -11.02 -5.85
CA ASN A 13 -7.54 -9.97 -6.85
C ASN A 13 -8.16 -8.62 -6.44
N ASP A 14 -8.57 -8.45 -5.19
CA ASP A 14 -9.28 -7.25 -4.74
C ASP A 14 -8.32 -6.15 -4.26
N LEU A 15 -7.58 -5.59 -5.21
CA LEU A 15 -6.69 -4.45 -4.96
C LEU A 15 -7.47 -3.19 -4.56
N LYS A 16 -8.69 -3.00 -5.08
CA LYS A 16 -9.49 -1.81 -4.82
C LYS A 16 -9.89 -1.71 -3.35
N THR A 17 -10.32 -2.82 -2.75
CA THR A 17 -10.63 -2.89 -1.32
C THR A 17 -9.38 -2.68 -0.47
N TYR A 18 -8.23 -3.27 -0.86
CA TYR A 18 -6.95 -3.04 -0.18
C TYR A 18 -6.56 -1.55 -0.17
N VAL A 19 -6.55 -0.88 -1.33
CA VAL A 19 -6.16 0.54 -1.46
C VAL A 19 -7.07 1.42 -0.61
N ARG A 20 -8.39 1.21 -0.69
CA ARG A 20 -9.35 1.95 0.12
C ARG A 20 -9.06 1.77 1.61
N ARG A 21 -8.87 0.53 2.05
CA ARG A 21 -8.64 0.24 3.47
C ARG A 21 -7.31 0.79 3.96
N PHE A 22 -6.27 0.72 3.14
CA PHE A 22 -4.97 1.32 3.42
C PHE A 22 -5.08 2.84 3.64
N GLN A 23 -5.79 3.54 2.76
CA GLN A 23 -6.00 4.99 2.89
C GLN A 23 -6.80 5.35 4.14
N GLU A 24 -7.87 4.61 4.45
CA GLU A 24 -8.63 4.79 5.69
C GLU A 24 -7.73 4.61 6.93
N LEU A 25 -6.93 3.54 6.96
CA LEU A 25 -6.04 3.25 8.07
C LEU A 25 -4.88 4.26 8.18
N ALA A 26 -4.38 4.81 7.06
CA ALA A 26 -3.31 5.82 7.06
C ALA A 26 -3.78 7.12 7.72
N VAL A 27 -5.05 7.48 7.53
CA VAL A 27 -5.68 8.62 8.21
C VAL A 27 -5.90 8.34 9.70
N LEU A 28 -6.30 7.12 10.04
CA LEU A 28 -6.60 6.73 11.42
C LEU A 28 -5.35 6.50 12.29
N CYS A 29 -4.23 6.08 11.68
CA CYS A 29 -2.99 5.69 12.36
C CYS A 29 -1.76 6.43 11.79
N PRO A 30 -1.72 7.78 11.85
CA PRO A 30 -0.62 8.55 11.24
C PRO A 30 0.76 8.21 11.83
N ASN A 31 0.82 7.71 13.07
CA ASN A 31 2.06 7.29 13.71
C ASN A 31 2.72 6.07 13.06
N ILE A 32 1.94 5.21 12.38
CA ILE A 32 2.45 4.01 11.69
C ILE A 32 3.09 4.37 10.35
N VAL A 33 2.62 5.44 9.72
CA VAL A 33 3.10 5.97 8.43
C VAL A 33 3.46 7.46 8.57
N PRO A 34 4.44 7.82 9.42
CA PRO A 34 4.71 9.22 9.80
C PRO A 34 5.27 10.07 8.65
N ASN A 35 5.69 9.45 7.55
CA ASN A 35 6.22 10.12 6.36
C ASN A 35 5.91 9.31 5.10
N ASN A 36 6.17 9.91 3.93
CA ASN A 36 5.91 9.28 2.64
C ASN A 36 6.73 8.02 2.38
N GLU A 37 7.95 7.94 2.92
CA GLU A 37 8.80 6.76 2.76
C GLU A 37 8.17 5.55 3.47
N LYS A 38 7.75 5.72 4.73
CA LYS A 38 7.12 4.65 5.49
C LYS A 38 5.76 4.29 4.94
N LEU A 39 4.98 5.28 4.50
CA LEU A 39 3.72 5.07 3.79
C LEU A 39 3.93 4.17 2.56
N MET A 40 4.94 4.45 1.75
CA MET A 40 5.24 3.67 0.55
C MET A 40 5.73 2.25 0.89
N GLU A 41 6.64 2.12 1.87
CA GLU A 41 7.16 0.83 2.33
C GLU A 41 6.01 -0.10 2.75
N VAL A 42 5.10 0.40 3.59
CA VAL A 42 4.00 -0.44 4.07
C VAL A 42 3.01 -0.73 2.95
N PHE A 43 2.68 0.25 2.10
CA PHE A 43 1.82 0.02 0.94
C PHE A 43 2.34 -1.09 0.03
N ILE A 44 3.64 -1.07 -0.29
CA ILE A 44 4.29 -2.07 -1.15
C ILE A 44 4.33 -3.43 -0.45
N SER A 45 4.60 -3.48 0.85
CA SER A 45 4.68 -4.73 1.62
C SER A 45 3.37 -5.53 1.67
N GLY A 46 2.21 -4.87 1.51
CA GLY A 46 0.91 -5.53 1.46
C GLY A 46 0.52 -6.05 0.08
N LEU A 47 1.32 -5.82 -0.96
CA LEU A 47 1.04 -6.26 -2.32
C LEU A 47 1.45 -7.73 -2.56
N PRO A 48 0.78 -8.45 -3.48
CA PRO A 48 1.27 -9.72 -3.98
C PRO A 48 2.60 -9.53 -4.72
N ARG A 49 3.52 -10.49 -4.61
CA ARG A 49 4.87 -10.41 -5.24
C ARG A 49 4.86 -10.03 -6.72
N SER A 50 3.87 -10.48 -7.48
CA SER A 50 3.72 -10.15 -8.90
C SER A 50 3.49 -8.65 -9.14
N ILE A 51 2.76 -7.99 -8.25
CA ILE A 51 2.47 -6.55 -8.32
C ILE A 51 3.61 -5.76 -7.67
N GLU A 52 4.10 -6.23 -6.53
CA GLU A 52 5.24 -5.65 -5.80
C GLU A 52 6.46 -5.44 -6.71
N GLY A 53 6.80 -6.46 -7.52
CA GLY A 53 7.92 -6.37 -8.47
C GLY A 53 7.72 -5.27 -9.52
N ASN A 54 6.49 -5.11 -10.04
CA ASN A 54 6.17 -4.07 -11.03
C ASN A 54 6.26 -2.67 -10.40
N VAL A 55 5.68 -2.49 -9.21
CA VAL A 55 5.72 -1.23 -8.47
C VAL A 55 7.16 -0.84 -8.15
N THR A 56 7.97 -1.79 -7.65
CA THR A 56 9.37 -1.54 -7.29
C THR A 56 10.23 -1.20 -8.51
N ALA A 57 10.01 -1.87 -9.65
CA ALA A 57 10.76 -1.61 -10.88
C ALA A 57 10.51 -0.20 -11.44
N LEU A 58 9.28 0.32 -11.31
CA LEU A 58 8.89 1.62 -11.83
C LEU A 58 9.16 2.78 -10.88
N LYS A 59 9.56 2.50 -9.62
CA LYS A 59 10.02 3.49 -8.63
C LYS A 59 9.09 4.71 -8.50
N PRO A 60 7.81 4.51 -8.10
CA PRO A 60 6.88 5.63 -7.93
C PRO A 60 7.41 6.64 -6.91
N GLN A 61 7.14 7.92 -7.15
CA GLN A 61 7.47 9.01 -6.25
C GLN A 61 6.31 9.35 -5.30
N THR A 62 5.10 8.91 -5.63
CA THR A 62 3.89 9.19 -4.85
C THR A 62 3.06 7.93 -4.63
N LEU A 63 2.22 7.92 -3.58
CA LEU A 63 1.27 6.82 -3.33
C LEU A 63 0.29 6.64 -4.50
N GLU A 64 -0.14 7.74 -5.12
CA GLU A 64 -1.04 7.69 -6.27
C GLU A 64 -0.39 6.97 -7.46
N GLU A 65 0.88 7.26 -7.77
CA GLU A 65 1.63 6.53 -8.80
C GLU A 65 1.76 5.04 -8.46
N ALA A 66 2.07 4.71 -7.21
CA ALA A 66 2.17 3.31 -6.78
C ALA A 66 0.83 2.56 -6.93
N ILE A 67 -0.29 3.21 -6.58
CA ILE A 67 -1.64 2.68 -6.79
C ILE A 67 -1.92 2.47 -8.28
N ASN A 68 -1.63 3.45 -9.12
CA ASN A 68 -1.84 3.37 -10.56
C ASN A 68 -1.01 2.24 -11.21
N ILE A 69 0.23 2.05 -10.76
CA ILE A 69 1.08 0.94 -11.23
C ILE A 69 0.52 -0.40 -10.75
N ALA A 70 0.08 -0.48 -9.49
CA ALA A 70 -0.46 -1.72 -8.93
C ALA A 70 -1.75 -2.19 -9.63
N GLN A 71 -2.51 -1.25 -10.21
CA GLN A 71 -3.76 -1.51 -10.93
C GLN A 71 -3.59 -1.88 -12.42
N ARG A 72 -2.36 -1.83 -12.95
CA ARG A 72 -2.07 -2.14 -14.36
C ARG A 72 -2.04 -3.63 -14.66
#